data_AF-A0ABD5DYQ3-F1
#
_entry.id   AF-A0ABD5DYQ3-F1
#
_cell.length_a   1.000
_cell.length_b   1.000
_cell.length_c   1.000
_cell.angle_alpha   90.00
_cell.angle_beta   90.00
_cell.angle_gamma   90.00
#
_symmetry.space_group_name_H-M   'P 1'
#
loop_
_entity.id
_entity.type
_entity.pdbx_description
1 polymer ?
#
loop_
_entity_poly.entity_id
_entity_poly.type
_entity_poly.pdbx_seq_one_letter_code
_entity_poly.pdbx_strand_id
1 'polypeptide(L)' 'ILAHVAMPIAGMLSDLPAAELARQFRELRELSSQVADWEPPYRVFKAIEGTCLAGNAGPHLTDLGLTDGGSRQIVD' A
#
# COMPACT_ATOMS: atom_id res chain seq x y z
N ILE A 1 -0.62 -10.08 14.78
CA ILE A 1 0.22 -9.28 13.85
C ILE A 1 1.41 -10.15 13.47
N LEU A 2 1.63 -10.42 12.17
CA LEU A 2 2.74 -11.28 11.70
C LEU A 2 4.06 -10.50 11.57
N ALA A 3 3.99 -9.26 11.10
CA ALA A 3 5.11 -8.33 11.01
C ALA A 3 4.62 -6.89 11.12
N HIS A 4 5.52 -5.97 11.48
CA HIS A 4 5.29 -4.54 11.59
C HIS A 4 6.57 -3.79 11.24
N VAL A 5 6.47 -2.77 10.39
CA VAL A 5 7.58 -1.88 10.05
C VAL A 5 7.19 -0.46 10.45
N ALA A 6 7.88 0.10 11.43
CA ALA A 6 7.58 1.44 11.93
C ALA A 6 8.09 2.51 10.96
N MET A 7 7.20 3.41 10.53
CA MET A 7 7.52 4.59 9.72
C MET A 7 7.15 5.88 10.49
N PRO A 8 7.84 6.19 11.60
CA PRO A 8 7.41 7.24 12.54
C PRO A 8 7.44 8.66 11.95
N ILE A 9 8.21 8.89 10.89
CA ILE A 9 8.31 10.21 10.26
C ILE A 9 7.23 10.30 9.19
N ALA A 10 6.15 11.03 9.50
CA ALA A 10 5.00 11.26 8.63
C ALA A 10 4.29 10.00 8.12
N GLY A 11 4.50 8.84 8.74
CA GLY A 11 3.97 7.56 8.25
C GLY A 11 4.73 7.01 7.03
N MET A 12 5.85 7.62 6.63
CA MET A 12 6.52 7.35 5.36
C MET A 12 7.99 6.93 5.51
N LEU A 13 8.70 7.45 6.51
CA LEU A 13 10.13 7.23 6.69
C LEU A 13 10.45 6.68 8.08
N SER A 14 11.59 6.00 8.16
CA SER A 14 12.21 5.50 9.38
C SER A 14 13.61 6.10 9.51
N ASP A 15 14.05 6.33 10.74
CA ASP A 15 15.40 6.76 11.11
C ASP A 15 16.37 5.59 11.31
N LEU A 16 15.91 4.34 11.14
CA LEU A 16 16.74 3.15 11.18
C LEU A 16 17.79 3.15 10.05
N PRO A 17 18.94 2.50 10.26
CA PRO A 17 19.88 2.23 9.18
C PRO A 17 19.21 1.49 8.02
N ALA A 18 19.53 1.88 6.78
CA ALA A 18 18.87 1.34 5.59
C ALA A 18 18.88 -0.19 5.50
N ALA A 19 19.96 -0.85 5.93
CA ALA A 19 20.07 -2.31 5.93
C ALA A 19 19.03 -2.97 6.87
N GLU A 20 18.77 -2.36 8.01
CA GLU A 20 17.83 -2.85 9.01
C GLU A 20 16.39 -2.63 8.55
N LEU A 21 16.06 -1.43 8.06
CA LEU A 21 14.74 -1.14 7.50
C LEU A 21 14.42 -2.07 6.31
N ALA A 22 15.39 -2.28 5.42
CA ALA A 22 15.22 -3.15 4.27
C ALA A 22 15.00 -4.61 4.67
N ARG A 23 15.65 -5.08 5.77
CA ARG A 23 15.42 -6.41 6.32
C ARG A 23 13.99 -6.56 6.82
N GLN A 24 13.51 -5.60 7.61
CA GLN A 24 12.14 -5.62 8.14
C GLN A 24 11.08 -5.55 7.02
N PHE A 25 11.30 -4.72 6.00
CA PHE A 25 10.37 -4.60 4.88
C PHE A 25 10.34 -5.85 3.98
N ARG A 26 11.48 -6.54 3.81
CA ARG A 26 11.53 -7.85 3.14
C ARG A 26 10.72 -8.90 3.89
N GLU A 27 10.91 -9.00 5.20
CA GLU A 27 10.16 -9.92 6.07
C GLU A 27 8.65 -9.65 6.01
N LEU A 28 8.23 -8.38 6.06
CA LEU A 28 6.83 -7.99 5.88
C LEU A 28 6.26 -8.46 4.53
N ARG A 29 6.99 -8.21 3.43
CA ARG A 29 6.58 -8.65 2.08
C ARG A 29 6.46 -10.17 2.02
N GLU A 30 7.41 -10.92 2.57
CA GLU A 30 7.39 -12.39 2.55
C GLU A 30 6.18 -12.94 3.31
N LEU A 31 5.95 -12.46 4.55
CA LEU A 31 4.84 -12.87 5.39
C LEU A 31 3.47 -12.47 4.83
N SER A 32 3.40 -11.46 3.96
CA SER A 32 2.14 -11.08 3.29
C SER A 32 1.52 -12.21 2.46
N SER A 33 2.34 -13.16 1.99
CA SER A 33 1.87 -14.32 1.21
C SER A 33 1.07 -15.32 2.05
N GLN A 34 1.09 -15.20 3.39
CA GLN A 34 0.22 -15.97 4.28
C GLN A 34 -1.19 -15.38 4.37
N VAL A 35 -1.38 -14.14 3.89
CA VAL A 35 -2.64 -13.38 3.99
C VAL A 35 -3.35 -13.30 2.64
N ALA A 36 -2.59 -13.25 1.54
CA ALA A 36 -3.15 -13.16 0.20
C ALA A 36 -2.29 -13.90 -0.82
N ASP A 37 -2.95 -14.51 -1.80
CA ASP A 37 -2.31 -15.11 -2.97
C ASP A 37 -1.96 -14.01 -3.99
N TRP A 38 -0.66 -13.73 -4.15
CA TRP A 38 -0.18 -12.76 -5.13
C TRP A 38 -0.07 -13.37 -6.53
N GLU A 39 -0.60 -12.68 -7.53
CA GLU A 39 -0.62 -13.08 -8.93
C GLU A 39 -0.05 -11.96 -9.83
N PRO A 40 1.20 -12.09 -10.29
CA PRO A 40 1.79 -11.14 -11.23
C PRO A 40 1.02 -11.07 -12.57
N PRO A 41 1.07 -9.92 -13.28
CA PRO A 41 1.81 -8.70 -12.90
C PRO A 41 1.00 -7.72 -12.05
N TYR A 42 -0.33 -7.85 -12.02
CA TYR A 42 -1.21 -6.81 -11.49
C TYR A 42 -1.56 -6.98 -10.01
N ARG A 43 -1.79 -8.21 -9.54
CA ARG A 43 -2.12 -8.50 -8.14
C ARG A 43 -0.84 -8.82 -7.35
N VAL A 44 -0.01 -7.80 -7.17
CA VAL A 44 1.27 -7.90 -6.46
C VAL A 44 1.26 -7.06 -5.20
N PHE A 45 2.11 -7.39 -4.23
CA PHE A 45 2.23 -6.66 -2.96
C PHE A 45 2.34 -5.14 -3.13
N LYS A 46 3.05 -4.68 -4.17
CA LYS A 46 3.23 -3.25 -4.43
C LYS A 46 1.94 -2.52 -4.81
N ALA A 47 0.92 -3.22 -5.33
CA ALA A 47 -0.35 -2.62 -5.74
C ALA A 47 -1.14 -2.04 -4.56
N ILE A 48 -0.90 -2.52 -3.33
CA ILE A 48 -1.55 -2.01 -2.11
C ILE A 48 -1.37 -0.49 -1.98
N GLU A 49 -0.15 -0.01 -2.23
CA GLU A 49 0.24 1.41 -2.11
C GLU A 49 -0.48 2.33 -3.11
N GLY A 50 -1.07 1.77 -4.18
CA GLY A 50 -1.75 2.53 -5.23
C GLY A 50 -3.28 2.49 -5.12
N THR A 51 -3.84 1.80 -4.13
CA THR A 51 -5.30 1.54 -4.06
C THR A 51 -6.13 2.82 -3.88
N CYS A 52 -5.59 3.83 -3.20
CA CYS A 52 -6.24 5.13 -2.94
C CYS A 52 -5.78 6.28 -3.84
N LEU A 53 -5.13 5.99 -4.98
CA LEU A 53 -4.60 7.02 -5.88
C LEU A 53 -5.69 7.63 -6.77
N ALA A 54 -6.44 8.60 -6.23
CA ALA A 54 -7.63 9.22 -6.86
C ALA A 54 -7.43 9.85 -8.25
N GLY A 55 -6.19 10.18 -8.63
CA GLY A 55 -5.88 10.73 -9.96
C GLY A 55 -5.90 9.69 -11.09
N ASN A 56 -5.92 8.40 -10.75
CA ASN A 56 -6.03 7.32 -11.73
C ASN A 56 -7.46 7.21 -12.26
N ALA A 57 -7.60 6.70 -13.48
CA ALA A 57 -8.90 6.45 -14.09
C ALA A 57 -9.62 5.29 -13.39
N GLY A 58 -10.94 5.41 -13.23
CA GLY A 58 -11.76 4.39 -12.60
C GLY A 58 -11.87 4.55 -11.08
N PRO A 59 -12.62 3.64 -10.43
CA PRO A 59 -12.98 3.76 -9.02
C PRO A 59 -11.78 3.50 -8.09
N HIS A 60 -11.48 4.45 -7.21
CA HIS A 60 -10.48 4.37 -6.16
C HIS A 60 -11.07 4.83 -4.82
N LEU A 61 -10.96 3.98 -3.80
CA LEU A 61 -11.42 4.31 -2.45
C LEU A 61 -10.44 5.29 -1.80
N THR A 62 -10.95 6.42 -1.31
CA THR A 62 -10.19 7.44 -0.58
C THR A 62 -10.75 7.62 0.83
N ASP A 63 -10.22 8.58 1.56
CA ASP A 63 -10.76 9.06 2.84
C ASP A 63 -12.11 9.78 2.70
N LEU A 64 -12.50 10.18 1.49
CA LEU A 64 -13.77 10.85 1.20
C LEU A 64 -14.87 9.91 0.68
N GLY A 65 -14.53 8.69 0.23
CA GLY A 65 -15.47 7.78 -0.41
C GLY A 65 -14.89 7.13 -1.68
N LEU A 66 -15.74 6.57 -2.54
CA LEU A 66 -15.30 6.00 -3.81
C LEU A 66 -15.20 7.10 -4.87
N THR A 67 -13.99 7.36 -5.35
CA THR A 67 -13.69 8.44 -6.32
C THR A 67 -13.43 7.89 -7.71
N ASP A 68 -13.72 8.65 -8.77
CA ASP A 68 -13.28 8.36 -10.13
C ASP A 68 -12.60 9.58 -10.77
N GLY A 69 -11.32 9.44 -11.11
CA GLY A 69 -10.50 10.52 -11.69
C GLY A 69 -11.01 11.02 -13.04
N GLY A 70 -11.80 10.23 -13.76
CA GLY A 70 -12.42 10.64 -15.03
C GLY A 70 -13.66 11.52 -14.84
N SER A 71 -14.58 11.12 -13.96
CA SER A 71 -15.85 11.83 -13.72
C SER A 71 -15.76 12.92 -12.64
N ARG A 72 -14.73 12.89 -11.80
CA ARG A 72 -14.56 13.77 -10.62
C ARG A 72 -15.73 13.70 -9.64
N GLN A 73 -16.38 12.54 -9.57
CA GLN A 73 -17.46 12.25 -8.63
C GLN A 73 -16.92 11.49 -7.40
N ILE A 74 -17.63 11.62 -6.28
CA ILE A 74 -17.45 10.82 -5.07
C ILE A 74 -18.79 10.11 -4.81
N VAL A 75 -18.74 8.80 -4.56
CA VAL A 75 -19.89 7.99 -4.16
C VAL A 75 -19.70 7.59 -2.70
N ASP A 76 -20.65 8.00 -1.87
CA ASP A 76 -20.72 7.71 -0.42
C ASP A 76 -21.49 6.42 -0.12
#